data_AF-A0A9E1AGD7-F1
#
_entry.id   AF-A0A9E1AGD7-F1
#
_cell.length_a   1.000
_cell.length_b   1.000
_cell.length_c   1.000
_cell.angle_alpha   90.00
_cell.angle_beta   90.00
_cell.angle_gamma   90.00
#
_symmetry.space_group_name_H-M   'P 1'
#
loop_
_entity.id
_entity.type
_entity.pdbx_description
1 polymer ?
#
loop_
_entity_poly.entity_id
_entity_poly.type
_entity_poly.pdbx_seq_one_letter_code
_entity_poly.pdbx_strand_id
1 'polypeptide(L)' 'LKRERYYGRRFTSKHELVQMIQQYIRYYNTRRVQRNLGVLTPMEKHARCLAA' A
#
# COMPACT_ATOMS: atom_id res chain seq x y z
N LEU A 1 1.27 -8.96 -0.12
CA LEU A 1 2.20 -8.16 -0.95
C LEU A 1 2.23 -8.74 -2.35
N LYS A 2 2.41 -7.92 -3.39
CA LYS A 2 2.60 -8.46 -4.74
C LYS A 2 4.00 -9.07 -4.91
N ARG A 3 4.09 -10.09 -5.78
CA ARG A 3 5.27 -10.96 -5.95
C ARG A 3 6.54 -10.19 -6.33
N GLU A 4 6.41 -9.12 -7.12
CA GLU A 4 7.54 -8.27 -7.53
C GLU A 4 8.26 -7.58 -6.37
N ARG A 5 7.64 -7.49 -5.18
CA ARG A 5 8.26 -6.83 -4.03
C ARG A 5 9.24 -7.71 -3.25
N TYR A 6 9.13 -9.03 -3.36
CA TYR A 6 9.88 -9.95 -2.50
C TYR A 6 10.48 -11.17 -3.23
N TYR A 7 9.96 -11.53 -4.41
CA TYR A 7 10.51 -12.67 -5.15
C TYR A 7 11.90 -12.33 -5.69
N GLY A 8 12.88 -13.20 -5.43
CA GLY A 8 14.29 -12.99 -5.81
C GLY A 8 15.05 -11.97 -4.94
N ARG A 9 14.39 -11.35 -3.95
CA ARG A 9 15.03 -10.43 -3.01
C ARG A 9 15.40 -11.15 -1.72
N ARG A 10 16.65 -10.96 -1.26
CA ARG A 10 17.08 -11.38 0.08
C ARG A 10 17.04 -10.18 1.02
N PHE A 11 16.38 -10.35 2.15
CA PHE A 11 16.42 -9.40 3.26
C PHE A 11 17.52 -9.83 4.22
N THR A 12 18.37 -8.89 4.64
CA THR A 12 19.48 -9.20 5.56
C THR A 12 19.11 -9.00 7.03
N SER A 13 17.96 -8.38 7.29
CA SER A 13 17.44 -8.16 8.63
C SER A 13 15.91 -8.21 8.70
N LYS A 14 15.38 -8.54 9.89
CA LYS A 14 13.94 -8.43 10.18
C LYS A 14 13.45 -6.99 9.97
N HIS A 15 14.28 -6.00 10.32
CA HIS A 15 13.92 -4.59 10.21
C HIS A 15 13.66 -4.20 8.76
N GLU A 16 14.53 -4.59 7.82
CA GLU A 16 14.37 -4.31 6.40
C GLU A 16 13.07 -4.92 5.84
N LEU A 17 12.76 -6.17 6.23
CA LEU A 17 11.51 -6.83 5.83
C LEU A 17 10.29 -6.06 6.35
N VAL A 18 10.28 -5.69 7.63
CA VAL A 18 9.17 -4.94 8.24
C VAL A 18 8.98 -3.59 7.57
N GLN A 19 10.06 -2.85 7.33
CA GLN A 19 10.00 -1.56 6.64
C GLN A 19 9.42 -1.70 5.24
N MET A 20 9.83 -2.72 4.48
CA MET A 20 9.29 -2.99 3.14
C MET A 20 7.78 -3.25 3.18
N ILE A 21 7.31 -4.06 4.14
CA ILE A 21 5.87 -4.33 4.35
C ILE A 21 5.11 -3.04 4.69
N GLN A 22 5.62 -2.25 5.63
CA GLN A 22 5.00 -0.99 6.06
C GLN A 22 4.89 0.01 4.89
N GLN A 23 5.97 0.17 4.11
CA GLN A 23 5.97 1.03 2.94
C GLN A 23 4.96 0.54 1.88
N TYR A 24 4.85 -0.77 1.70
CA TYR A 24 3.87 -1.35 0.79
C TYR A 24 2.43 -1.01 1.23
N ILE A 25 2.10 -1.23 2.50
CA ILE A 25 0.77 -0.93 3.05
C ILE A 25 0.46 0.57 2.88
N ARG A 26 1.40 1.44 3.27
CA ARG A 26 1.25 2.89 3.13
C ARG A 26 0.98 3.28 1.68
N TYR A 27 1.76 2.76 0.74
CA TYR A 27 1.58 3.04 -0.69
C TYR A 27 0.18 2.62 -1.17
N TYR A 28 -0.28 1.41 -0.82
CA TYR A 28 -1.57 0.91 -1.26
C TYR A 28 -2.76 1.67 -0.67
N ASN A 29 -2.63 2.16 0.56
CA ASN A 29 -3.71 2.86 1.24
C ASN A 29 -3.79 4.34 0.89
N THR A 30 -2.65 5.02 0.73
CA THR A 30 -2.60 6.51 0.68
C THR A 30 -2.08 7.09 -0.62
N ARG A 31 -1.45 6.30 -1.49
CA ARG A 31 -0.80 6.82 -2.70
C ARG A 31 -1.30 6.18 -3.98
N ARG A 32 -1.73 4.92 -3.93
CA ARG A 32 -2.18 4.18 -5.10
C ARG A 32 -3.67 4.40 -5.35
N VAL A 33 -3.99 5.17 -6.37
CA VAL A 33 -5.37 5.31 -6.86
C VAL A 33 -5.87 4.01 -7.50
N GLN A 34 -7.16 3.75 -7.35
CA GLN A 34 -7.80 2.54 -7.86
C GLN A 34 -8.99 2.92 -8.75
N ARG A 35 -9.06 2.36 -9.97
CA ARG A 35 -10.15 2.63 -10.92
C ARG A 35 -11.51 2.27 -10.33
N ASN A 36 -11.59 1.15 -9.62
CA ASN A 36 -12.82 0.69 -8.96
C ASN A 36 -13.27 1.63 -7.81
N LEU A 37 -12.38 2.50 -7.33
CA LEU A 37 -12.71 3.54 -6.34
C LEU A 37 -12.98 4.91 -6.99
N GLY A 38 -13.16 4.96 -8.31
CA GLY A 38 -13.32 6.22 -9.04
C GLY A 38 -12.01 6.99 -9.17
N VAL A 39 -10.88 6.29 -9.35
CA VAL A 39 -9.52 6.89 -9.42
C VAL A 39 -9.15 7.60 -8.11
N LEU A 40 -9.58 7.04 -6.98
CA LEU A 40 -9.22 7.49 -5.63
C LEU A 40 -8.36 6.44 -4.94
N THR A 41 -7.56 6.88 -3.98
CA THR A 41 -6.93 5.99 -3.01
C THR A 41 -7.98 5.46 -2.02
N PRO A 42 -7.74 4.31 -1.38
CA PRO A 42 -8.63 3.81 -0.33
C PRO A 42 -8.91 4.83 0.78
N MET A 43 -7.89 5.56 1.23
CA MET A 43 -8.06 6.56 2.29
C MET A 43 -8.84 7.79 1.84
N GLU A 44 -8.66 8.26 0.60
CA GLU A 44 -9.48 9.35 0.04
C GLU A 44 -10.95 8.93 -0.09
N LYS A 45 -11.21 7.71 -0.57
CA LYS A 45 -12.57 7.17 -0.65
C LYS A 45 -13.21 7.09 0.74
N HIS A 46 -12.46 6.60 1.74
CA HIS A 46 -12.92 6.51 3.11
C HIS A 46 -13.27 7.89 3.69
N ALA A 47 -12.39 8.87 3.54
CA ALA A 47 -12.63 10.24 3.99
C ALA A 47 -13.89 10.84 3.33
N ARG A 48 -14.10 10.59 2.03
CA ARG A 48 -15.29 11.06 1.31
C ARG A 48 -16.58 10.38 1.79
N CYS A 49 -16.53 9.10 2.13
CA CYS A 49 -17.68 8.39 2.70
C CYS A 49 -18.03 8.88 4.12
N LEU A 50 -17.04 9.29 4.92
CA LEU A 50 -17.28 9.83 6.26
C LEU A 50 -17.81 11.27 6.25
N ALA A 51 -17.51 12.02 5.17
CA ALA A 51 -17.98 13.39 5.00
C ALA A 51 -19.37 13.50 4.34
N ALA A 52 -19.97 12.37 3.96
CA ALA A 52 -21.29 12.25 3.34
C ALA A 52 -22.32 11.81 4.37
#